data_AF-A0A0D3KJ59-F1
#
_entry.id   AF-A0A0D3KJ59-F1
#
_cell.length_a   1.000
_cell.length_b   1.000
_cell.length_c   1.000
_cell.angle_alpha   90.00
_cell.angle_beta   90.00
_cell.angle_gamma   90.00
#
_symmetry.space_group_name_H-M   'P 1'
#
loop_
_entity.id
_entity.type
_entity.pdbx_description
1 polymer ?
#
loop_
_entity_poly.entity_id
_entity_poly.type
_entity_poly.pdbx_seq_one_letter_code
_entity_poly.pdbx_strand_id
1 'polypeptide(L)'
;MFAPIVAGVVFGTKSVTGLLAGGIASGVQMAVSASNTGGAWDNAKKYIGKGGLNDLIARVEPDVVNELGDVKQKKSQIYKAAVTGDTVGDPLKDTSGPALNILMKLMAIISVVFADVFLAVNKGDGLIASWL
;
A
#
# COMPACT_ATOMS: atom_id res chain seq x y z
N MET A 1 -15.70 0.19 -6.11
CA MET A 1 -17.06 0.68 -6.46
C MET A 1 -18.06 -0.47 -6.54
N PHE A 2 -17.90 -1.43 -7.45
CA PHE A 2 -18.90 -2.49 -7.65
C PHE A 2 -18.96 -3.55 -6.56
N ALA A 3 -17.86 -3.82 -5.85
CA ALA A 3 -17.78 -4.88 -4.83
C ALA A 3 -18.93 -4.84 -3.80
N PRO A 4 -19.20 -3.74 -3.07
CA PRO A 4 -20.31 -3.69 -2.12
C PRO A 4 -21.70 -3.82 -2.79
N ILE A 5 -21.87 -3.33 -4.02
CA ILE A 5 -23.13 -3.41 -4.75
C ILE A 5 -23.44 -4.86 -5.13
N VAL A 6 -22.45 -5.55 -5.72
CA VAL A 6 -22.58 -6.96 -6.10
C VAL A 6 -22.77 -7.82 -4.85
N ALA A 7 -21.98 -7.59 -3.79
CA ALA A 7 -22.13 -8.29 -2.53
C ALA A 7 -23.55 -8.13 -1.94
N GLY A 8 -24.06 -6.90 -1.90
CA GLY A 8 -25.37 -6.59 -1.30
C GLY A 8 -26.55 -7.11 -2.12
N VAL A 9 -26.53 -6.94 -3.44
CA VAL A 9 -27.64 -7.38 -4.30
C VAL A 9 -27.66 -8.91 -4.44
N VAL A 10 -26.49 -9.54 -4.61
CA VAL A 10 -26.43 -10.98 -4.91
C VAL A 10 -26.49 -11.83 -3.64
N PHE A 11 -25.76 -11.45 -2.60
CA PHE A 11 -25.57 -12.26 -1.37
C PHE A 11 -26.19 -11.65 -0.12
N GLY A 12 -26.72 -10.44 -0.20
CA GLY A 12 -27.42 -9.78 0.90
C GLY A 12 -26.54 -8.98 1.85
N THR A 13 -27.20 -8.34 2.80
CA THR A 13 -26.64 -7.38 3.76
C THR A 13 -25.59 -8.01 4.68
N LYS A 14 -25.79 -9.27 5.11
CA LYS A 14 -24.82 -10.01 5.94
C LYS A 14 -23.47 -10.17 5.25
N SER A 15 -23.47 -10.43 3.93
CA SER A 15 -22.25 -10.52 3.14
C SER A 15 -21.52 -9.18 3.03
N VAL A 16 -22.27 -8.07 2.90
CA VAL A 16 -21.70 -6.71 2.87
C VAL A 16 -21.01 -6.40 4.21
N THR A 17 -21.63 -6.76 5.34
CA THR A 17 -21.03 -6.58 6.66
C THR A 17 -19.71 -7.35 6.78
N GLY A 18 -19.66 -8.60 6.33
CA GLY A 18 -18.43 -9.40 6.31
C GLY A 18 -17.35 -8.81 5.40
N LEU A 19 -17.73 -8.36 4.20
CA LEU A 19 -16.83 -7.70 3.25
C LEU A 19 -16.21 -6.43 3.83
N LEU A 20 -17.00 -5.59 4.49
CA LEU A 20 -16.52 -4.35 5.11
C LEU A 20 -15.60 -4.63 6.29
N ALA A 21 -16.01 -5.51 7.22
CA ALA A 21 -15.21 -5.84 8.39
C ALA A 21 -13.87 -6.45 8.00
N GLY A 22 -13.88 -7.44 7.11
CA GLY A 22 -12.66 -8.09 6.60
C GLY A 22 -11.79 -7.13 5.80
N GLY A 23 -12.39 -6.39 4.86
CA GLY A 23 -11.67 -5.45 4.00
C GLY A 23 -10.99 -4.31 4.78
N ILE A 24 -11.60 -3.83 5.86
CA ILE A 24 -10.97 -2.84 6.75
C ILE A 24 -9.82 -3.47 7.53
N ALA A 25 -10.07 -4.62 8.18
CA ALA A 25 -9.07 -5.28 9.01
C ALA A 25 -7.79 -5.65 8.23
N SER A 26 -7.92 -6.16 7.01
CA SER A 26 -6.78 -6.45 6.14
C SER A 26 -6.21 -5.21 5.45
N GLY A 27 -7.07 -4.29 5.00
CA GLY A 27 -6.68 -3.13 4.21
C GLY A 27 -5.80 -2.15 4.98
N VAL A 28 -6.05 -1.95 6.28
CA VAL A 28 -5.23 -1.07 7.13
C VAL A 28 -3.79 -1.59 7.25
N GLN A 29 -3.61 -2.90 7.45
CA GLN A 29 -2.28 -3.50 7.58
C GLN A 29 -1.45 -3.33 6.31
N MET A 30 -2.07 -3.56 5.15
CA MET A 30 -1.42 -3.38 3.85
C MET A 30 -1.12 -1.90 3.54
N ALA A 31 -2.05 -1.00 3.85
CA ALA A 31 -1.85 0.43 3.62
C ALA A 31 -0.66 0.98 4.42
N VAL A 32 -0.58 0.63 5.71
CA VAL A 32 0.50 1.09 6.61
C VAL A 32 1.84 0.48 6.20
N SER A 33 1.90 -0.83 5.97
CA SER A 33 3.15 -1.50 5.59
C SER A 33 3.71 -0.96 4.27
N ALA A 34 2.88 -0.83 3.22
CA ALA A 34 3.30 -0.29 1.93
C ALA A 34 3.84 1.14 2.04
N SER A 35 3.14 2.00 2.79
CA SER A 35 3.52 3.41 2.97
C SER A 35 4.83 3.55 3.74
N ASN A 36 4.97 2.79 4.84
CA ASN A 36 6.16 2.83 5.69
C ASN A 36 7.38 2.24 4.98
N THR A 37 7.23 1.10 4.29
CA THR A 37 8.33 0.46 3.56
C THR A 37 8.86 1.35 2.44
N GLY A 38 7.97 1.92 1.61
CA GLY A 38 8.41 2.83 0.54
C GLY A 38 9.05 4.11 1.10
N GLY A 39 8.50 4.68 2.18
CA GLY A 39 9.11 5.83 2.86
C GLY A 39 10.49 5.50 3.47
N ALA A 40 10.66 4.31 4.03
CA ALA A 40 11.93 3.85 4.57
C ALA A 40 13.00 3.70 3.47
N TRP A 41 12.65 3.13 2.31
CA TRP A 41 13.58 3.02 1.18
C TRP A 41 13.97 4.38 0.58
N ASP A 42 13.05 5.33 0.45
CA ASP A 42 13.41 6.70 0.01
C ASP A 42 14.35 7.38 1.01
N ASN A 43 14.06 7.26 2.30
CA ASN A 43 14.89 7.82 3.35
C ASN A 43 16.27 7.17 3.41
N ALA A 44 16.38 5.86 3.20
CA ALA A 44 17.66 5.16 3.09
C ALA A 44 18.49 5.66 1.89
N LYS A 45 17.87 5.79 0.70
CA LYS A 45 18.50 6.38 -0.49
C LYS A 45 19.01 7.79 -0.21
N LYS A 46 18.20 8.63 0.44
CA LYS A 46 18.57 10.01 0.82
C LYS A 46 19.69 10.03 1.87
N TYR A 47 19.68 9.13 2.83
CA TYR A 47 20.71 9.03 3.87
C TYR A 47 22.08 8.67 3.27
N ILE A 48 22.12 7.67 2.40
CA ILE A 48 23.35 7.29 1.67
C ILE A 48 23.81 8.43 0.76
N GLY A 49 22.88 9.06 0.03
CA GLY A 49 23.17 10.19 -0.86
C GLY A 49 23.72 11.44 -0.16
N LYS A 50 23.49 11.58 1.16
CA LYS A 50 24.05 12.64 2.01
C LYS A 50 25.34 12.23 2.74
N GLY A 51 25.87 11.04 2.46
CA GLY A 51 27.13 10.58 3.02
C GLY A 51 27.04 9.87 4.37
N GLY A 52 25.83 9.48 4.82
CA GLY A 52 25.65 8.78 6.10
C GLY A 52 26.36 7.43 6.20
N LEU A 53 26.78 6.84 5.07
CA LEU A 53 27.51 5.57 4.98
C LEU A 53 28.91 5.71 4.36
N ASN A 54 29.50 6.90 4.35
CA ASN A 54 30.80 7.15 3.73
C ASN A 54 31.92 6.24 4.28
N ASP A 55 32.02 6.07 5.60
CA ASP A 55 33.04 5.20 6.21
C ASP A 55 32.88 3.73 5.76
N LEU A 56 31.65 3.23 5.68
CA LEU A 56 31.39 1.89 5.18
C LEU A 56 31.72 1.76 3.69
N ILE A 57 31.27 2.71 2.87
CA ILE A 57 31.51 2.71 1.43
C ILE A 57 33.02 2.80 1.15
N ALA A 58 33.77 3.61 1.89
CA ALA A 58 35.22 3.71 1.73
C ALA A 58 35.96 2.41 2.05
N ARG A 59 35.42 1.58 2.95
CA ARG A 59 36.00 0.27 3.33
C ARG A 59 35.63 -0.84 2.35
N VAL A 60 34.40 -0.84 1.83
CA VAL A 60 33.85 -1.92 1.01
C VAL A 60 34.06 -1.68 -0.49
N GLU A 61 34.05 -0.42 -0.91
CA GLU A 61 34.20 0.04 -2.30
C GLU A 61 35.30 1.12 -2.37
N PRO A 62 36.59 0.77 -2.13
CA PRO A 62 37.68 1.75 -2.13
C PRO A 62 37.88 2.43 -3.49
N ASP A 63 37.40 1.81 -4.58
CA ASP A 63 37.44 2.33 -5.95
C ASP A 63 36.56 3.57 -6.17
N VAL A 64 35.58 3.81 -5.29
CA VAL A 64 34.76 5.04 -5.34
C VAL A 64 35.31 6.16 -4.47
N VAL A 65 36.47 5.96 -3.83
CA VAL A 65 37.18 6.98 -3.04
C VAL A 65 38.21 7.69 -3.90
N ASN A 66 38.21 9.03 -3.87
CA ASN A 66 39.22 9.82 -4.58
C ASN A 66 40.55 9.84 -3.80
N GLU A 67 41.64 10.26 -4.44
CA GLU A 67 42.97 10.43 -3.80
C GLU A 67 42.96 11.37 -2.59
N LEU A 68 41.96 12.27 -2.51
CA LEU A 68 41.74 13.19 -1.37
C LEU A 68 40.94 12.57 -0.21
N GLY A 69 40.50 11.31 -0.33
CA GLY A 69 39.67 10.62 0.68
C GLY A 69 38.16 10.86 0.53
N ASP A 70 37.72 11.64 -0.46
CA ASP A 70 36.31 11.90 -0.71
C ASP A 70 35.59 10.69 -1.34
N VAL A 71 34.48 10.28 -0.75
CA VAL A 71 33.66 9.16 -1.22
C VAL A 71 32.65 9.62 -2.28
N LYS A 72 32.68 9.03 -3.48
CA LYS A 72 31.66 9.25 -4.53
C LYS A 72 30.45 8.33 -4.33
N GLN A 73 29.59 8.64 -3.36
CA GLN A 73 28.47 7.78 -2.95
C GLN A 73 27.57 7.35 -4.11
N LYS A 74 27.27 8.27 -5.04
CA LYS A 74 26.37 7.99 -6.17
C LYS A 74 26.89 6.92 -7.15
N LYS A 75 28.20 6.65 -7.15
CA LYS A 75 28.80 5.61 -8.00
C LYS A 75 28.80 4.23 -7.33
N SER A 76 28.69 4.20 -6.00
CA SER A 76 28.74 2.97 -5.21
C SER A 76 27.54 2.07 -5.48
N GLN A 77 27.78 0.77 -5.43
CA GLN A 77 26.77 -0.28 -5.54
C GLN A 77 25.75 -0.20 -4.40
N ILE A 78 26.18 0.19 -3.19
CA ILE A 78 25.28 0.42 -2.05
C ILE A 78 24.25 1.51 -2.38
N TYR A 79 24.66 2.61 -3.01
CA TYR A 79 23.71 3.66 -3.42
C TYR A 79 22.77 3.18 -4.53
N LYS A 80 23.28 2.44 -5.53
CA LYS A 80 22.45 1.88 -6.61
C LYS A 80 21.41 0.89 -6.07
N ALA A 81 21.77 0.04 -5.11
CA ALA A 81 20.84 -0.86 -4.45
C ALA A 81 19.73 -0.09 -3.70
N ALA A 82 20.07 1.00 -3.02
CA ALA A 82 19.08 1.85 -2.37
C ALA A 82 18.16 2.57 -3.37
N VAL A 83 18.68 2.97 -4.54
CA VAL A 83 17.85 3.50 -5.64
C VAL A 83 16.86 2.46 -6.14
N THR A 84 17.29 1.20 -6.33
CA THR A 84 16.38 0.10 -6.71
C THR A 84 15.29 -0.10 -5.66
N GLY A 85 15.63 -0.12 -4.37
CA GLY A 85 14.65 -0.22 -3.29
C GLY A 85 13.62 0.90 -3.30
N ASP A 86 14.05 2.14 -3.50
CA ASP A 86 13.14 3.29 -3.61
C ASP A 86 12.24 3.20 -4.85
N THR A 87 12.79 2.78 -5.99
CA THR A 87 11.98 2.60 -7.22
C THR A 87 10.89 1.52 -7.04
N VAL A 88 11.17 0.47 -6.26
CA VAL A 88 10.16 -0.53 -5.88
C VAL A 88 9.16 0.06 -4.88
N GLY A 89 9.62 0.94 -3.99
CA GLY A 89 8.81 1.60 -2.96
C GLY A 89 7.90 2.73 -3.46
N ASP A 90 8.22 3.37 -4.58
CA ASP A 90 7.45 4.46 -5.18
C ASP A 90 5.97 4.08 -5.47
N PRO A 91 5.66 2.99 -6.20
CA PRO A 91 4.28 2.59 -6.39
C PRO A 91 3.59 2.21 -5.07
N LEU A 92 4.35 1.71 -4.08
CA LEU A 92 3.79 1.32 -2.78
C LEU A 92 3.38 2.53 -1.94
N LYS A 93 4.24 3.54 -1.80
CA LYS A 93 4.01 4.70 -0.92
C LYS A 93 3.19 5.81 -1.57
N ASP A 94 3.29 5.97 -2.90
CA ASP A 94 2.66 7.11 -3.59
C ASP A 94 1.39 6.72 -4.34
N THR A 95 1.16 5.43 -4.60
CA THR A 95 -0.02 4.95 -5.35
C THR A 95 -0.87 4.01 -4.51
N SER A 96 -0.43 2.77 -4.28
CA SER A 96 -1.29 1.72 -3.71
C SER A 96 -1.57 1.92 -2.22
N GLY A 97 -0.56 2.29 -1.43
CA GLY A 97 -0.69 2.50 0.02
C GLY A 97 -1.74 3.55 0.37
N PRO A 98 -1.62 4.79 -0.15
CA PRO A 98 -2.63 5.83 0.05
C PRO A 98 -4.01 5.46 -0.53
N ALA A 99 -4.05 4.77 -1.68
CA ALA A 99 -5.31 4.39 -2.33
C ALA A 99 -6.13 3.37 -1.50
N LEU A 100 -5.49 2.49 -0.73
CA LEU A 100 -6.19 1.52 0.13
C LEU A 100 -7.05 2.22 1.21
N ASN A 101 -6.59 3.34 1.76
CA ASN A 101 -7.40 4.13 2.71
C ASN A 101 -8.68 4.67 2.06
N ILE A 102 -8.55 5.17 0.83
CA ILE A 102 -9.69 5.67 0.05
C ILE A 102 -10.63 4.52 -0.30
N LEU A 103 -10.09 3.37 -0.72
CA LEU A 103 -10.87 2.17 -1.02
C LEU A 103 -11.77 1.75 0.15
N MET A 104 -11.21 1.65 1.36
CA MET A 104 -11.97 1.29 2.57
C MET A 104 -13.10 2.29 2.84
N LYS A 105 -12.81 3.60 2.80
CA LYS A 105 -13.81 4.66 3.04
C LYS A 105 -14.91 4.67 1.97
N LEU A 106 -14.54 4.52 0.69
CA LEU A 106 -15.50 4.49 -0.41
C LEU A 106 -16.39 3.25 -0.34
N MET A 107 -15.85 2.08 -0.01
CA MET A 107 -16.67 0.88 0.19
C MET A 107 -17.68 1.05 1.32
N ALA A 108 -17.28 1.67 2.44
CA ALA A 108 -18.18 1.95 3.55
C ALA A 108 -19.30 2.92 3.15
N ILE A 109 -18.97 4.05 2.52
CA ILE A 109 -19.95 5.04 2.09
C ILE A 109 -20.92 4.45 1.06
N ILE A 110 -20.43 3.73 0.05
CA ILE A 110 -21.29 3.08 -0.96
C ILE A 110 -22.23 2.08 -0.28
N SER A 111 -21.74 1.30 0.69
CA SER A 111 -22.57 0.32 1.39
C SER A 111 -23.70 0.97 2.19
N VAL A 112 -23.45 2.12 2.81
CA VAL A 112 -24.45 2.88 3.56
C VAL A 112 -25.45 3.55 2.62
N VAL A 113 -24.99 4.18 1.54
CA VAL A 113 -25.85 4.86 0.57
C VAL A 113 -26.81 3.90 -0.13
N PHE A 114 -26.37 2.67 -0.40
CA PHE A 114 -27.18 1.65 -1.07
C PHE A 114 -27.89 0.68 -0.10
N ALA A 115 -27.89 0.96 1.21
CA ALA A 115 -28.49 0.08 2.22
C ALA A 115 -29.97 -0.20 1.93
N ASP A 116 -30.76 0.83 1.59
CA ASP A 116 -32.18 0.69 1.26
C ASP A 116 -32.38 -0.16 0.00
N VAL A 117 -31.49 -0.06 -0.99
CA VAL A 117 -31.52 -0.88 -2.20
C VAL A 117 -31.28 -2.35 -1.85
N PHE A 118 -30.33 -2.64 -0.95
CA PHE A 118 -30.09 -4.01 -0.52
C PHE A 118 -31.28 -4.59 0.25
N LEU A 119 -31.93 -3.79 1.10
CA LEU A 119 -33.14 -4.20 1.82
C LEU A 119 -34.33 -4.43 0.90
N ALA A 120 -34.45 -3.66 -0.18
CA ALA A 120 -35.51 -3.87 -1.18
C ALA A 120 -35.38 -5.23 -1.90
N VAL A 121 -34.17 -5.79 -1.98
CA VAL A 121 -33.91 -7.11 -2.57
C VAL A 121 -34.09 -8.21 -1.51
N ASN A 122 -35.18 -8.98 -1.61
CA ASN A 122 -35.46 -10.10 -0.71
C ASN A 122 -35.30 -9.75 0.79
N LYS A 123 -35.75 -8.55 1.21
CA LYS A 123 -35.62 -8.05 2.60
C LYS A 123 -34.17 -8.02 3.12
N GLY A 124 -33.17 -7.96 2.23
CA GLY A 124 -31.76 -7.94 2.58
C GLY A 124 -31.05 -9.29 2.58
N ASP A 125 -31.71 -10.38 2.19
CA ASP A 125 -31.08 -11.71 2.07
C ASP A 125 -30.37 -11.92 0.71
N GLY A 126 -30.57 -11.01 -0.25
CA GLY A 126 -29.94 -11.07 -1.57
C GLY A 126 -30.64 -12.01 -2.55
N LEU A 127 -30.28 -11.92 -3.82
CA LEU A 127 -30.93 -12.65 -4.91
C LEU A 127 -30.74 -14.17 -4.85
N ILE A 128 -29.61 -14.66 -4.34
CA ILE A 128 -29.32 -16.10 -4.32
C ILE A 128 -30.05 -16.81 -3.17
N ALA A 129 -30.35 -16.10 -2.08
CA ALA A 129 -31.02 -16.70 -0.93
C ALA A 129 -32.43 -17.21 -1.23
N SER A 130 -33.09 -16.74 -2.29
CA SER A 130 -34.40 -17.27 -2.71
C SER A 130 -34.32 -18.66 -3.37
N TRP A 131 -33.12 -19.18 -3.64
CA TRP A 131 -32.87 -20.46 -4.30
C TRP A 131 -32.27 -21.53 -3.38
N LEU A 132 -32.01 -21.17 -2.11
CA LEU A 132 -31.45 -22.03 -1.06
C LEU A 132 -32.51 -22.24 0.03
#